data_AF-A0A1H0X3G5-F1
#
_entry.id   AF-A0A1H0X3G5-F1
#
_cell.length_a   1.000
_cell.length_b   1.000
_cell.length_c   1.000
_cell.angle_alpha   90.00
_cell.angle_beta   90.00
_cell.angle_gamma   90.00
#
_symmetry.space_group_name_H-M   'P 1'
#
loop_
_entity.id
_entity.type
_entity.pdbx_description
1 polymer ?
#
loop_
_entity_poly.entity_id
_entity_poly.type
_entity_poly.pdbx_seq_one_letter_code
_entity_poly.pdbx_strand_id
1 'polypeptide(L)'
;ASLTSFGLTLSFAATSVEWRGASYPEAGQHPGVLAFYLIGNLYMSYATAHGAWLCRASARQTYSGARQSLTVAALGLIVCLLGTHLPRVLSTTGRLLLGTDPVPGTAHWTPPLLAIGSGLFFLGIGYPGLRTGIIKARLWITMRRHHRQLRPLWAALYQHFPNIALFAPTTPRREAWQLRHMRLRYYRRIIECRDGLVCLSPYLPEPIHPNHTPAHQAQLVHTALTTTRTQAALPSIIAAPTTHDTNADTHHLLSLAHEYTQLANHTTSTTTP
;
A
#
# COMPACT_ATOMS: atom_id res chain seq x y z
N ALA A 1 -30.19 -1.40 14.67
CA ALA A 1 -29.68 0.00 14.73
C ALA A 1 -30.80 0.98 15.09
N SER A 2 -31.88 1.07 14.32
CA SER A 2 -32.96 2.05 14.55
C SER A 2 -33.65 1.93 15.92
N LEU A 3 -33.94 0.71 16.40
CA LEU A 3 -34.54 0.48 17.71
C LEU A 3 -33.61 0.87 18.88
N THR A 4 -32.32 0.53 18.78
CA THR A 4 -31.31 0.91 19.78
C THR A 4 -31.16 2.43 19.84
N SER A 5 -31.08 3.09 18.68
CA SER A 5 -30.99 4.55 18.62
C SER A 5 -32.21 5.20 19.26
N PHE A 6 -33.41 4.73 18.94
CA PHE A 6 -34.65 5.20 19.56
C PHE A 6 -34.65 5.01 21.08
N GLY A 7 -34.25 3.83 21.56
CA GLY A 7 -34.14 3.55 23.00
C GLY A 7 -33.13 4.43 23.72
N LEU A 8 -31.96 4.69 23.12
CA LEU A 8 -30.97 5.61 23.67
C LEU A 8 -31.50 7.05 23.72
N THR A 9 -32.16 7.52 22.65
CA THR A 9 -32.78 8.85 22.61
C THR A 9 -33.87 9.00 23.67
N LEU A 10 -34.72 7.98 23.83
CA LEU A 10 -35.78 7.97 24.84
C LEU A 10 -35.20 7.98 26.26
N SER A 11 -34.19 7.13 26.54
CA SER A 11 -33.51 7.07 27.83
C SER A 11 -32.81 8.39 28.17
N PHE A 12 -32.19 9.02 27.17
CA PHE A 12 -31.55 10.34 27.33
C PHE A 12 -32.57 11.44 27.61
N ALA A 13 -33.70 11.46 26.89
CA ALA A 13 -34.78 12.42 27.10
C ALA A 13 -35.41 12.28 28.50
N ALA A 14 -35.58 11.04 28.97
CA ALA A 14 -36.10 10.72 30.29
C ALA A 14 -35.11 11.00 31.45
N THR A 15 -33.81 11.14 31.15
CA THR A 15 -32.79 11.49 32.16
C THR A 15 -32.87 12.98 32.47
N SER A 16 -32.87 13.35 33.76
CA SER A 16 -32.87 14.76 34.17
C SER A 16 -31.60 15.47 33.69
N VAL A 17 -31.74 16.77 33.40
CA VAL A 17 -30.70 17.55 32.69
C VAL A 17 -29.35 17.52 33.41
N GLU A 18 -29.37 17.53 34.75
CA GLU A 18 -28.17 17.51 35.60
C GLU A 18 -27.34 16.21 35.48
N TRP A 19 -27.97 15.10 35.11
CA TRP A 19 -27.33 13.78 35.00
C TRP A 19 -27.04 13.38 33.54
N ARG A 20 -27.43 14.20 32.56
CA ARG A 20 -27.11 13.95 31.15
C ARG A 20 -25.60 14.10 30.95
N GLY A 21 -24.98 13.06 30.39
CA GLY A 21 -23.53 13.03 30.18
C GLY A 21 -22.72 12.54 31.38
N ALA A 22 -23.37 12.13 32.48
CA ALA A 22 -22.71 11.47 33.59
C ALA A 22 -21.91 10.26 33.09
N SER A 23 -20.66 10.15 33.55
CA SER A 23 -19.80 9.05 33.18
C SER A 23 -20.28 7.73 33.82
N TYR A 24 -19.84 6.59 33.29
CA TYR A 24 -20.24 5.28 33.80
C TYR A 24 -19.97 5.09 35.32
N PRO A 25 -18.84 5.56 35.89
CA PRO A 25 -18.65 5.57 37.34
C PRO A 25 -19.67 6.45 38.10
N GLU A 26 -20.06 7.59 37.53
CA GLU A 26 -20.96 8.58 38.14
C GLU A 26 -22.44 8.22 38.01
N ALA A 27 -22.78 7.19 37.22
CA ALA A 27 -24.16 6.77 36.97
C ALA A 27 -24.95 6.44 38.25
N GLY A 28 -24.26 6.10 39.35
CA GLY A 28 -24.88 5.81 40.64
C GLY A 28 -26.01 4.78 40.54
N GLN A 29 -27.16 5.12 41.14
CA GLN A 29 -28.43 4.40 40.99
C GLN A 29 -29.44 5.16 40.10
N HIS A 30 -28.99 6.14 39.31
CA HIS A 30 -29.89 6.97 38.49
C HIS A 30 -30.48 6.12 37.34
N PRO A 31 -31.79 5.86 37.33
CA PRO A 31 -32.38 4.85 36.45
C PRO A 31 -32.26 5.23 34.97
N GLY A 32 -32.37 6.52 34.62
CA GLY A 32 -32.22 6.99 33.24
C GLY A 32 -30.81 6.82 32.68
N VAL A 33 -29.78 7.07 33.50
CA VAL A 33 -28.36 6.90 33.12
C VAL A 33 -28.03 5.41 33.02
N LEU A 34 -28.51 4.59 33.96
CA LEU A 34 -28.34 3.14 33.93
C LEU A 34 -29.03 2.50 32.73
N ALA A 35 -30.25 2.92 32.39
CA ALA A 35 -30.98 2.45 31.21
C ALA A 35 -30.23 2.79 29.91
N PHE A 36 -29.65 4.00 29.82
CA PHE A 36 -28.84 4.41 28.67
C PHE A 36 -27.61 3.50 28.50
N TYR A 37 -26.85 3.28 29.58
CA TYR A 37 -25.69 2.40 29.54
C TYR A 37 -26.06 0.93 29.29
N LEU A 38 -27.19 0.46 29.81
CA LEU A 38 -27.68 -0.90 29.58
C LEU A 38 -28.00 -1.12 28.11
N ILE A 39 -28.78 -0.24 27.48
CA ILE A 39 -29.14 -0.32 26.06
C ILE A 39 -27.87 -0.29 25.19
N GLY A 40 -26.95 0.63 25.50
CA GLY A 40 -25.69 0.75 24.78
C GLY A 40 -24.81 -0.49 24.90
N ASN A 41 -24.63 -1.03 26.11
CA ASN A 41 -23.80 -2.22 26.33
C ASN A 41 -24.45 -3.51 25.78
N LEU A 42 -25.78 -3.62 25.77
CA LEU A 42 -26.48 -4.72 25.09
C LEU A 42 -26.23 -4.70 23.59
N TYR A 43 -26.38 -3.54 22.96
CA TYR A 43 -26.09 -3.39 21.54
C TYR A 43 -24.61 -3.66 21.24
N MET A 44 -23.69 -3.12 22.04
CA MET A 44 -22.26 -3.37 21.86
C MET A 44 -21.87 -4.83 22.10
N SER A 45 -22.52 -5.53 23.05
CA SER A 45 -22.35 -6.97 23.23
C SER A 45 -22.76 -7.73 21.97
N TYR A 46 -23.92 -7.42 21.41
CA TYR A 46 -24.37 -7.99 20.14
C TYR A 46 -23.40 -7.69 19.00
N ALA A 47 -23.00 -6.42 18.83
CA ALA A 47 -22.13 -5.99 17.74
C ALA A 47 -20.75 -6.64 17.81
N THR A 48 -20.16 -6.73 19.00
CA THR A 48 -18.84 -7.36 19.20
C THR A 48 -18.91 -8.88 19.02
N ALA A 49 -19.96 -9.54 19.52
CA ALA A 49 -20.19 -10.97 19.28
C ALA A 49 -20.37 -11.29 17.78
N HIS A 50 -21.26 -10.54 17.11
CA HIS A 50 -21.54 -10.72 15.69
C HIS A 50 -20.30 -10.40 14.84
N GLY A 51 -19.58 -9.33 15.16
CA GLY A 51 -18.31 -8.98 14.50
C GLY A 51 -17.25 -10.06 14.69
N ALA A 52 -17.11 -10.62 15.89
CA ALA A 52 -16.16 -11.70 16.16
C ALA A 52 -16.49 -12.96 15.35
N TRP A 53 -17.79 -13.29 15.25
CA TRP A 53 -18.27 -14.38 14.40
C TRP A 53 -17.95 -14.13 12.93
N LEU A 54 -18.26 -12.95 12.39
CA LEU A 54 -17.94 -12.57 11.01
C LEU A 54 -16.44 -12.65 10.73
N CYS A 55 -15.61 -12.04 11.58
CA CYS A 55 -14.15 -12.11 11.43
C CYS A 55 -13.66 -13.57 11.39
N ARG A 56 -14.19 -14.43 12.27
CA ARG A 56 -13.78 -15.83 12.34
C ARG A 56 -14.31 -16.66 11.17
N ALA A 57 -15.52 -16.38 10.68
CA ALA A 57 -16.09 -17.00 9.49
C ALA A 57 -15.28 -16.61 8.23
N SER A 58 -14.97 -15.32 8.05
CA SER A 58 -14.13 -14.84 6.95
C SER A 58 -12.69 -15.36 7.03
N ALA A 59 -12.13 -15.49 8.23
CA ALA A 59 -10.78 -16.04 8.43
C ALA A 59 -10.66 -17.49 7.94
N ARG A 60 -11.73 -18.28 8.01
CA ARG A 60 -11.76 -19.66 7.52
C ARG A 60 -11.72 -19.76 5.99
N GLN A 61 -12.15 -18.71 5.29
CA GLN A 61 -12.25 -18.66 3.83
C GLN A 61 -11.03 -17.99 3.17
N THR A 62 -10.04 -17.52 3.94
CA THR A 62 -8.93 -16.71 3.42
C THR A 62 -7.56 -17.36 3.66
N TYR A 63 -6.58 -17.05 2.80
CA TYR A 63 -5.18 -17.49 2.92
C TYR A 63 -4.48 -17.01 4.21
N SER A 64 -3.36 -17.67 4.55
CA SER A 64 -2.69 -17.65 5.86
C SER A 64 -2.48 -16.26 6.49
N GLY A 65 -2.00 -15.26 5.73
CA GLY A 65 -1.74 -13.92 6.27
C GLY A 65 -3.00 -13.14 6.65
N ALA A 66 -4.04 -13.21 5.82
CA ALA A 66 -5.31 -12.56 6.11
C ALA A 66 -6.08 -13.31 7.22
N ARG A 67 -5.98 -14.64 7.25
CA ARG A 67 -6.53 -15.47 8.32
C ARG A 67 -5.98 -15.07 9.70
N GLN A 68 -4.67 -14.87 9.83
CA GLN A 68 -4.06 -14.42 11.08
C GLN A 68 -4.59 -13.06 11.52
N SER A 69 -4.65 -12.10 10.60
CA SER A 69 -5.13 -10.74 10.88
C SER A 69 -6.59 -10.69 11.34
N LEU A 70 -7.47 -11.46 10.70
CA LEU A 70 -8.87 -11.60 11.09
C LEU A 70 -9.05 -12.37 12.39
N THR A 71 -8.13 -13.28 12.70
CA THR A 71 -8.11 -13.97 14.01
C THR A 71 -7.76 -13.00 15.13
N VAL A 72 -6.76 -12.14 14.93
CA VAL A 72 -6.41 -11.07 15.88
C VAL A 72 -7.58 -10.10 16.06
N ALA A 73 -8.25 -9.73 14.96
CA ALA A 73 -9.44 -8.87 15.03
C ALA A 73 -10.58 -9.51 15.84
N ALA A 74 -10.87 -10.80 15.60
CA ALA A 74 -11.87 -11.55 16.34
C ALA A 74 -11.52 -11.65 17.84
N LEU A 75 -10.25 -11.88 18.18
CA LEU A 75 -9.78 -11.90 19.57
C LEU A 75 -10.02 -10.55 20.25
N GLY A 76 -9.72 -9.43 19.57
CA GLY A 76 -9.99 -8.09 20.09
C GLY A 76 -11.46 -7.87 20.42
N LEU A 77 -12.36 -8.29 19.52
CA LEU A 77 -13.81 -8.19 19.74
C LEU A 77 -14.30 -9.10 20.89
N ILE A 78 -13.72 -10.30 21.04
CA ILE A 78 -14.02 -11.20 22.17
C ILE A 78 -13.57 -10.58 23.50
N VAL A 79 -12.40 -9.93 23.52
CA VAL A 79 -11.92 -9.19 24.70
C VAL A 79 -12.87 -8.04 25.03
N CYS A 80 -13.35 -7.26 24.05
CA CYS A 80 -14.37 -6.23 24.30
C CYS A 80 -15.68 -6.83 24.84
N LEU A 81 -16.16 -7.93 24.26
CA LEU A 81 -17.40 -8.58 24.68
C LEU A 81 -17.32 -9.08 26.13
N LEU A 82 -16.37 -9.98 26.40
CA LEU A 82 -16.25 -10.68 27.68
C LEU A 82 -15.66 -9.78 28.77
N GLY A 83 -14.70 -8.93 28.41
CA GLY A 83 -13.98 -8.07 29.34
C GLY A 83 -14.68 -6.74 29.63
N THR A 84 -15.69 -6.33 28.85
CA THR A 84 -16.30 -5.01 29.04
C THR A 84 -17.80 -5.00 28.94
N HIS A 85 -18.39 -5.44 27.82
CA HIS A 85 -19.80 -5.23 27.58
C HIS A 85 -20.68 -6.16 28.43
N LEU A 86 -20.38 -7.46 28.51
CA LEU A 86 -21.13 -8.38 29.37
C LEU A 86 -21.06 -8.01 30.86
N PRO A 87 -19.88 -7.73 31.45
CA PRO A 87 -19.79 -7.29 32.85
C PRO A 87 -20.56 -6.00 33.12
N ARG A 88 -20.53 -5.03 32.20
CA ARG A 88 -21.30 -3.79 32.33
C ARG A 88 -22.81 -4.02 32.20
N VAL A 89 -23.26 -4.92 31.33
CA VAL A 89 -24.67 -5.34 31.28
C VAL A 89 -25.11 -5.96 32.60
N LEU A 90 -24.33 -6.88 33.17
CA LEU A 90 -24.65 -7.51 34.45
C LEU A 90 -24.69 -6.49 35.60
N SER A 91 -23.69 -5.63 35.68
CA SER A 91 -23.60 -4.58 36.72
C SER A 91 -24.78 -3.59 36.61
N THR A 92 -25.05 -3.05 35.42
CA THR A 92 -26.17 -2.10 35.20
C THR A 92 -27.53 -2.75 35.44
N THR A 93 -27.72 -4.01 35.03
CA THR A 93 -28.96 -4.76 35.25
C THR A 93 -29.21 -5.01 36.74
N GLY A 94 -28.18 -5.44 37.49
CA GLY A 94 -28.29 -5.61 38.93
C GLY A 94 -28.62 -4.30 39.65
N ARG A 95 -27.95 -3.20 39.28
CA ARG A 95 -28.22 -1.88 39.89
C ARG A 95 -29.65 -1.40 39.61
N LEU A 96 -30.16 -1.66 38.40
CA LEU A 96 -31.50 -1.22 37.98
C LEU A 96 -32.63 -2.08 38.58
N LEU A 97 -32.45 -3.41 38.63
CA LEU A 97 -33.51 -4.34 39.04
C LEU A 97 -33.44 -4.75 40.51
N LEU A 98 -32.24 -4.83 41.07
CA LEU A 98 -31.97 -5.37 42.41
C LEU A 98 -31.40 -4.31 43.37
N GLY A 99 -31.13 -3.09 42.89
CA GLY A 99 -30.47 -2.03 43.67
C GLY A 99 -29.04 -2.37 44.10
N THR A 100 -28.45 -3.45 43.59
CA THR A 100 -27.15 -4.00 44.00
C THR A 100 -26.20 -4.12 42.82
N ASP A 101 -24.89 -4.02 43.04
CA ASP A 101 -23.89 -4.20 41.98
C ASP A 101 -23.30 -5.62 42.03
N PRO A 102 -23.76 -6.56 41.18
CA PRO A 102 -23.28 -7.94 41.20
C PRO A 102 -21.83 -8.08 40.71
N VAL A 103 -21.31 -7.07 40.00
CA VAL A 103 -19.93 -7.06 39.50
C VAL A 103 -19.29 -5.73 39.90
N PRO A 104 -18.90 -5.59 41.17
CA PRO A 104 -18.38 -4.33 41.68
C PRO A 104 -17.08 -3.93 40.98
N GLY A 105 -16.86 -2.62 40.86
CA GLY A 105 -15.64 -2.06 40.28
C GLY A 105 -15.55 -2.15 38.76
N THR A 106 -16.62 -2.56 38.04
CA THR A 106 -16.66 -2.58 36.56
C THR A 106 -16.18 -1.28 35.94
N ALA A 107 -16.40 -0.15 36.60
CA ALA A 107 -15.94 1.16 36.14
C ALA A 107 -14.42 1.30 35.99
N HIS A 108 -13.63 0.57 36.78
CA HIS A 108 -12.17 0.73 36.83
C HIS A 108 -11.43 -0.23 35.90
N TRP A 109 -11.86 -1.49 35.82
CA TRP A 109 -11.14 -2.52 35.09
C TRP A 109 -11.63 -2.72 33.65
N THR A 110 -12.86 -2.30 33.32
CA THR A 110 -13.38 -2.43 31.94
C THR A 110 -12.79 -1.42 30.94
N PRO A 111 -12.47 -0.14 31.29
CA PRO A 111 -11.84 0.78 30.32
C PRO A 111 -10.50 0.30 29.74
N PRO A 112 -9.51 -0.19 30.51
CA PRO A 112 -8.27 -0.69 29.93
C PRO A 112 -8.48 -1.94 29.07
N LEU A 113 -9.40 -2.85 29.44
CA LEU A 113 -9.75 -4.00 28.60
C LEU A 113 -10.42 -3.57 27.29
N LEU A 114 -11.25 -2.53 27.31
CA LEU A 114 -11.85 -1.95 26.11
C LEU A 114 -10.76 -1.42 25.18
N ALA A 115 -9.77 -0.70 25.72
CA ALA A 115 -8.65 -0.15 24.97
C ALA A 115 -7.80 -1.27 24.34
N ILE A 116 -7.49 -2.32 25.11
CA ILE A 116 -6.74 -3.48 24.62
C ILE A 116 -7.51 -4.21 23.50
N GLY A 117 -8.79 -4.53 23.74
CA GLY A 117 -9.62 -5.21 22.75
C GLY A 117 -9.80 -4.40 21.46
N SER A 118 -10.03 -3.09 21.60
CA SER A 118 -10.12 -2.16 20.46
C SER A 118 -8.80 -2.06 19.69
N GLY A 119 -7.67 -1.98 20.41
CA GLY A 119 -6.34 -1.97 19.80
C GLY A 119 -6.06 -3.23 18.99
N LEU A 120 -6.37 -4.41 19.54
CA LEU A 120 -6.25 -5.68 18.82
C LEU A 120 -7.17 -5.73 17.59
N PHE A 121 -8.40 -5.23 17.71
CA PHE A 121 -9.34 -5.16 16.58
C PHE A 121 -8.80 -4.30 15.43
N PHE A 122 -8.38 -3.06 15.72
CA PHE A 122 -7.83 -2.16 14.70
C PHE A 122 -6.50 -2.66 14.14
N LEU A 123 -5.66 -3.28 14.95
CA LEU A 123 -4.42 -3.91 14.49
C LEU A 123 -4.73 -5.06 13.52
N GLY A 124 -5.69 -5.92 13.86
CA GLY A 124 -6.12 -7.03 13.01
C GLY A 124 -6.68 -6.58 11.67
N ILE A 125 -7.52 -5.54 11.65
CA ILE A 125 -8.10 -5.01 10.40
C ILE A 125 -7.08 -4.19 9.59
N GLY A 126 -6.24 -3.40 10.27
CA GLY A 126 -5.30 -2.48 9.62
C GLY A 126 -4.09 -3.18 9.00
N TYR A 127 -3.63 -4.29 9.60
CA TYR A 127 -2.39 -4.96 9.20
C TYR A 127 -2.34 -5.41 7.72
N PRO A 128 -3.36 -6.10 7.16
CA PRO A 128 -3.34 -6.51 5.75
C PRO A 128 -3.32 -5.34 4.78
N GLY A 129 -4.08 -4.29 5.10
CA GLY A 129 -4.13 -3.05 4.33
C GLY A 129 -2.78 -2.36 4.31
N LEU A 130 -2.16 -2.19 5.47
CA LEU A 130 -0.84 -1.59 5.61
C LEU A 130 0.24 -2.40 4.90
N ARG A 131 0.28 -3.73 5.10
CA ARG A 131 1.25 -4.63 4.45
C ARG A 131 1.14 -4.56 2.93
N THR A 132 -0.08 -4.67 2.39
CA THR A 132 -0.34 -4.60 0.94
C THR A 132 0.00 -3.22 0.40
N GLY A 133 -0.31 -2.16 1.16
CA GLY A 133 0.05 -0.78 0.84
C GLY A 133 1.55 -0.59 0.74
N ILE A 134 2.33 -1.08 1.70
CA ILE A 134 3.80 -0.99 1.71
C ILE A 134 4.39 -1.73 0.50
N ILE A 135 3.93 -2.96 0.20
CA ILE A 135 4.42 -3.73 -0.94
C ILE A 135 4.12 -2.99 -2.26
N LYS A 136 2.89 -2.50 -2.44
CA LYS A 136 2.50 -1.71 -3.62
C LYS A 136 3.32 -0.43 -3.74
N ALA A 137 3.54 0.28 -2.64
CA ALA A 137 4.33 1.50 -2.61
C ALA A 137 5.78 1.23 -2.99
N ARG A 138 6.40 0.18 -2.43
CA ARG A 138 7.77 -0.24 -2.79
C ARG A 138 7.88 -0.57 -4.28
N LEU A 139 6.97 -1.38 -4.81
CA LEU A 139 6.95 -1.73 -6.24
C LEU A 139 6.78 -0.49 -7.13
N TRP A 140 5.88 0.42 -6.75
CA TRP A 140 5.67 1.66 -7.47
C TRP A 140 6.91 2.58 -7.45
N ILE A 141 7.60 2.70 -6.30
CA ILE A 141 8.85 3.45 -6.18
C ILE A 141 9.93 2.84 -7.08
N THR A 142 10.08 1.52 -7.06
CA THR A 142 11.06 0.80 -7.91
C THR A 142 10.78 1.04 -9.39
N MET A 143 9.53 0.86 -9.85
CA MET A 143 9.14 1.14 -11.24
C MET A 143 9.41 2.59 -11.63
N ARG A 144 9.14 3.54 -10.73
CA ARG A 144 9.39 4.97 -10.97
C ARG A 144 10.88 5.29 -11.06
N ARG A 145 11.72 4.67 -10.23
CA ARG A 145 13.18 4.79 -10.30
C ARG A 145 13.71 4.25 -11.63
N HIS A 146 13.33 3.04 -12.01
CA HIS A 146 13.76 2.42 -13.27
C HIS A 146 13.26 3.17 -14.51
N HIS A 147 12.01 3.64 -14.49
CA HIS A 147 11.49 4.49 -15.56
C HIS A 147 12.28 5.80 -15.74
N ARG A 148 12.73 6.41 -14.63
CA ARG A 148 13.62 7.58 -14.67
C ARG A 148 15.02 7.25 -15.17
N GLN A 149 15.56 6.09 -14.78
CA GLN A 149 16.87 5.60 -15.20
C GLN A 149 16.93 5.32 -16.71
N LEU A 150 15.84 4.83 -17.31
CA LEU A 150 15.77 4.58 -18.76
C LEU A 150 15.64 5.86 -19.59
N ARG A 151 15.28 6.99 -18.97
CA ARG A 151 14.96 8.23 -19.68
C ARG A 151 16.10 8.78 -20.55
N PRO A 152 17.36 8.85 -20.11
CA PRO A 152 18.43 9.44 -20.91
C PRO A 152 18.71 8.63 -22.18
N LEU A 153 18.80 7.31 -22.06
CA LEU A 153 18.94 6.40 -23.19
C LEU A 153 17.75 6.53 -24.15
N TRP A 154 16.51 6.47 -23.63
CA TRP A 154 15.30 6.63 -24.44
C TRP A 154 15.28 7.97 -25.20
N ALA A 155 15.67 9.06 -24.56
CA ALA A 155 15.66 10.39 -25.18
C ALA A 155 16.65 10.47 -26.35
N ALA A 156 17.84 9.88 -26.21
CA ALA A 156 18.84 9.85 -27.26
C ALA A 156 18.42 8.96 -28.44
N LEU A 157 17.79 7.82 -28.16
CA LEU A 157 17.21 6.95 -29.19
C LEU A 157 16.06 7.65 -29.93
N TYR A 158 15.16 8.31 -29.19
CA TYR A 158 14.01 9.02 -29.75
C TYR A 158 14.41 10.18 -30.68
N GLN A 159 15.52 10.86 -30.41
CA GLN A 159 16.05 11.92 -31.28
C GLN A 159 16.40 11.40 -32.69
N HIS A 160 16.86 10.15 -32.79
CA HIS A 160 17.25 9.53 -34.05
C HIS A 160 16.11 8.73 -34.69
N PHE A 161 15.28 8.10 -33.86
CA PHE A 161 14.19 7.23 -34.28
C PHE A 161 12.87 7.67 -33.63
N PRO A 162 12.24 8.77 -34.08
CA PRO A 162 11.04 9.30 -33.42
C PRO A 162 9.85 8.33 -33.44
N ASN A 163 9.83 7.41 -34.41
CA ASN A 163 8.76 6.41 -34.58
C ASN A 163 8.73 5.33 -33.49
N ILE A 164 9.74 5.25 -32.61
CA ILE A 164 9.75 4.28 -31.51
C ILE A 164 8.76 4.65 -30.41
N ALA A 165 8.41 5.94 -30.25
CA ALA A 165 7.57 6.39 -29.15
C ALA A 165 6.08 6.25 -29.50
N LEU A 166 5.32 5.60 -28.62
CA LEU A 166 3.85 5.57 -28.78
C LEU A 166 3.20 6.85 -28.27
N PHE A 167 3.71 7.37 -27.16
CA PHE A 167 3.16 8.56 -26.52
C PHE A 167 4.06 9.75 -26.79
N ALA A 168 3.45 10.90 -27.08
CA ALA A 168 4.18 12.15 -27.23
C ALA A 168 5.08 12.40 -26.00
N PRO A 169 6.37 12.74 -26.20
CA PRO A 169 7.30 13.02 -25.10
C PRO A 169 6.75 14.13 -24.20
N THR A 170 6.77 13.91 -22.88
CA THR A 170 6.48 14.98 -21.92
C THR A 170 7.75 15.55 -21.33
N THR A 171 7.70 16.83 -20.92
CA THR A 171 8.84 17.48 -20.27
C THR A 171 9.26 16.73 -18.99
N PRO A 172 10.56 16.78 -18.61
CA PRO A 172 11.05 16.06 -17.43
C PRO A 172 10.32 16.35 -16.14
N ARG A 173 9.93 17.62 -15.96
CA ARG A 173 9.15 18.06 -14.81
C ARG A 173 7.76 17.42 -14.84
N ARG A 174 7.03 17.52 -15.96
CA ARG A 174 5.66 16.97 -16.07
C ARG A 174 5.63 15.46 -15.86
N GLU A 175 6.63 14.77 -16.37
CA GLU A 175 6.79 13.33 -16.19
C GLU A 175 7.11 12.94 -14.74
N ALA A 176 7.89 13.75 -14.02
CA ALA A 176 8.15 13.52 -12.60
C ALA A 176 6.86 13.58 -11.77
N TRP A 177 5.91 14.45 -12.13
CA TRP A 177 4.62 14.59 -11.45
C TRP A 177 3.54 13.60 -11.93
N GLN A 178 3.83 12.77 -12.93
CA GLN A 178 2.89 11.75 -13.41
C GLN A 178 2.93 10.50 -12.53
N LEU A 179 1.91 10.36 -11.67
CA LEU A 179 1.79 9.23 -10.74
C LEU A 179 0.92 8.08 -11.29
N ARG A 180 0.08 8.36 -12.30
CA ARG A 180 -0.91 7.41 -12.85
C ARG A 180 -0.29 6.48 -13.90
N HIS A 181 -0.72 5.22 -13.89
CA HIS A 181 -0.32 4.20 -14.87
C HIS A 181 1.20 3.94 -14.93
N MET A 182 1.92 4.11 -13.81
CA MET A 182 3.38 3.94 -13.75
C MET A 182 3.84 2.57 -14.27
N ARG A 183 3.10 1.50 -13.96
CA ARG A 183 3.39 0.15 -14.47
C ARG A 183 3.37 0.13 -16.01
N LEU A 184 2.31 0.65 -16.63
CA LEU A 184 2.18 0.70 -18.09
C LEU A 184 3.29 1.54 -18.72
N ARG A 185 3.58 2.72 -18.15
CA ARG A 185 4.63 3.63 -18.65
C ARG A 185 6.02 3.01 -18.55
N TYR A 186 6.31 2.35 -17.43
CA TYR A 186 7.56 1.61 -17.24
C TYR A 186 7.75 0.54 -18.32
N TYR A 187 6.76 -0.34 -18.51
CA TYR A 187 6.85 -1.39 -19.53
C TYR A 187 6.90 -0.83 -20.95
N ARG A 188 6.16 0.24 -21.25
CA ARG A 188 6.22 0.90 -22.55
C ARG A 188 7.63 1.40 -22.84
N ARG A 189 8.25 2.13 -21.91
CA ARG A 189 9.60 2.65 -22.12
C ARG A 189 10.65 1.55 -22.29
N ILE A 190 10.50 0.39 -21.64
CA ILE A 190 11.38 -0.76 -21.91
C ILE A 190 11.28 -1.18 -23.38
N ILE A 191 10.07 -1.38 -23.89
CA ILE A 191 9.82 -1.77 -25.28
C ILE A 191 10.38 -0.73 -26.24
N GLU A 192 10.07 0.56 -26.01
CA GLU A 192 10.55 1.65 -26.88
C GLU A 192 12.08 1.76 -26.90
N CYS A 193 12.76 1.55 -25.76
CA CYS A 193 14.22 1.46 -25.72
C CYS A 193 14.71 0.24 -26.51
N ARG A 194 14.07 -0.91 -26.38
CA ARG A 194 14.48 -2.13 -27.10
C ARG A 194 14.31 -1.96 -28.61
N ASP A 195 13.19 -1.41 -29.05
CA ASP A 195 12.92 -1.10 -30.46
C ASP A 195 13.95 -0.11 -31.00
N GLY A 196 14.26 0.95 -30.24
CA GLY A 196 15.32 1.90 -30.60
C GLY A 196 16.71 1.25 -30.71
N LEU A 197 17.05 0.35 -29.80
CA LEU A 197 18.32 -0.40 -29.85
C LEU A 197 18.38 -1.37 -31.04
N VAL A 198 17.26 -2.00 -31.41
CA VAL A 198 17.16 -2.84 -32.61
C VAL A 198 17.37 -1.99 -33.86
N CYS A 199 16.73 -0.82 -33.95
CA CYS A 199 16.95 0.15 -35.04
C CYS A 199 18.40 0.66 -35.10
N LEU A 200 19.04 0.85 -33.94
CA LEU A 200 20.43 1.31 -33.86
C LEU A 200 21.45 0.21 -34.21
N SER A 201 21.11 -1.06 -34.00
CA SER A 201 22.04 -2.20 -34.12
C SER A 201 22.86 -2.26 -35.42
N PRO A 202 22.34 -1.91 -36.62
CA PRO A 202 23.12 -1.96 -37.87
C PRO A 202 24.13 -0.82 -38.04
N TYR A 203 24.05 0.21 -37.17
CA TYR A 203 24.89 1.40 -37.18
C TYR A 203 26.01 1.37 -36.14
N LEU A 204 26.08 0.29 -35.35
CA LEU A 204 27.15 0.12 -34.37
C LEU A 204 28.53 0.06 -35.03
N PRO A 205 29.58 0.61 -34.40
CA PRO A 205 30.93 0.59 -34.96
C PRO A 205 31.51 -0.82 -35.01
N GLU A 206 31.06 -1.71 -34.13
CA GLU A 206 31.39 -3.14 -34.10
C GLU A 206 30.20 -3.97 -33.59
N PRO A 207 30.12 -5.27 -33.93
CA PRO A 207 29.11 -6.17 -33.40
C PRO A 207 29.21 -6.32 -31.88
N ILE A 208 28.08 -6.44 -31.19
CA ILE A 208 28.08 -6.73 -29.75
C ILE A 208 28.34 -8.21 -29.49
N HIS A 209 29.34 -8.49 -28.67
CA HIS A 209 29.65 -9.82 -28.19
C HIS A 209 29.13 -10.06 -26.77
N PRO A 210 28.79 -11.31 -26.39
CA PRO A 210 28.28 -11.64 -25.05
C PRO A 210 29.20 -11.23 -23.89
N ASN A 211 30.50 -11.12 -24.16
CA ASN A 211 31.52 -10.77 -23.17
C ASN A 211 31.63 -9.24 -22.95
N HIS A 212 30.95 -8.41 -23.75
CA HIS A 212 31.00 -6.97 -23.61
C HIS A 212 30.30 -6.53 -22.33
N THR A 213 31.03 -5.77 -21.50
CA THR A 213 30.47 -5.15 -20.31
C THR A 213 29.39 -4.14 -20.68
N PRO A 214 28.41 -3.86 -19.79
CA PRO A 214 27.40 -2.83 -20.03
C PRO A 214 28.01 -1.45 -20.34
N ALA A 215 29.16 -1.14 -19.76
CA ALA A 215 29.90 0.10 -20.01
C ALA A 215 30.41 0.17 -21.45
N HIS A 216 31.02 -0.90 -21.94
CA HIS A 216 31.49 -0.98 -23.33
C HIS A 216 30.30 -0.89 -24.30
N GLN A 217 29.21 -1.62 -24.05
CA GLN A 217 28.00 -1.52 -24.86
C GLN A 217 27.43 -0.10 -24.88
N ALA A 218 27.45 0.62 -23.75
CA ALA A 218 27.02 2.01 -23.68
C ALA A 218 27.89 2.95 -24.52
N GLN A 219 29.21 2.72 -24.55
CA GLN A 219 30.14 3.48 -25.41
C GLN A 219 29.86 3.24 -26.90
N LEU A 220 29.60 1.99 -27.29
CA LEU A 220 29.21 1.64 -28.66
C LEU A 220 27.91 2.33 -29.07
N VAL A 221 26.89 2.29 -28.19
CA VAL A 221 25.60 2.97 -28.40
C VAL A 221 25.79 4.48 -28.50
N HIS A 222 26.56 5.09 -27.62
CA HIS A 222 26.85 6.52 -27.66
C HIS A 222 27.54 6.91 -28.96
N THR A 223 28.57 6.18 -29.35
CA THR A 223 29.33 6.42 -30.59
C THR A 223 28.44 6.29 -31.83
N ALA A 224 27.54 5.29 -31.86
CA ALA A 224 26.59 5.10 -32.95
C ALA A 224 25.54 6.22 -33.03
N LEU A 225 25.16 6.81 -31.89
CA LEU A 225 24.22 7.94 -31.83
C LEU A 225 24.88 9.28 -32.13
N THR A 226 26.19 9.44 -31.95
CA THR A 226 26.87 10.71 -32.25
C THR A 226 27.49 10.76 -33.64
N THR A 227 27.71 9.60 -34.27
CA THR A 227 28.40 9.51 -35.56
C THR A 227 27.42 9.18 -36.66
N THR A 228 27.31 10.04 -37.68
CA THR A 228 26.54 9.71 -38.89
C THR A 228 27.26 8.60 -39.66
N ARG A 229 26.73 7.37 -39.59
CA ARG A 229 27.27 6.20 -40.30
C ARG A 229 26.24 5.64 -41.26
N THR A 230 26.67 5.26 -42.45
CA THR A 230 25.91 4.38 -43.33
C THR A 230 25.89 2.98 -42.70
N GLN A 231 24.78 2.25 -42.87
CA GLN A 231 24.59 0.90 -42.33
C GLN A 231 25.81 0.02 -42.63
N ALA A 232 26.55 -0.37 -41.60
CA ALA A 232 27.91 -0.93 -41.74
C ALA A 232 28.02 -2.38 -41.27
N ALA A 233 27.10 -2.84 -40.41
CA ALA A 233 27.23 -4.13 -39.73
C ALA A 233 25.96 -4.98 -39.80
N LEU A 234 26.13 -6.30 -39.61
CA LEU A 234 25.02 -7.22 -39.35
C LEU A 234 24.33 -6.83 -38.03
N PRO A 235 22.99 -6.93 -37.95
CA PRO A 235 22.25 -6.59 -36.75
C PRO A 235 22.71 -7.46 -35.56
N SER A 236 23.00 -6.83 -34.43
CA SER A 236 23.42 -7.49 -33.19
C SER A 236 22.49 -7.14 -32.03
N ILE A 237 22.30 -8.07 -31.10
CA ILE A 237 21.39 -7.88 -29.97
C ILE A 237 22.11 -7.08 -28.87
N ILE A 238 21.66 -5.85 -28.65
CA ILE A 238 22.15 -4.97 -27.58
C ILE A 238 21.46 -5.33 -26.25
N ALA A 239 22.24 -5.40 -25.16
CA ALA A 239 21.76 -5.79 -23.82
C ALA A 239 21.06 -7.17 -23.80
N ALA A 240 21.63 -8.16 -24.48
CA ALA A 240 21.10 -9.52 -24.52
C ALA A 240 21.05 -10.17 -23.12
N PRO A 241 19.93 -10.77 -22.69
CA PRO A 241 19.82 -11.41 -21.39
C PRO A 241 20.80 -12.59 -21.28
N THR A 242 21.54 -12.66 -20.16
CA THR A 242 22.50 -13.76 -19.91
C THR A 242 21.85 -14.96 -19.21
N THR A 243 20.62 -14.79 -18.69
CA THR A 243 19.84 -15.85 -18.03
C THR A 243 18.42 -15.87 -18.59
N HIS A 244 17.74 -17.01 -18.44
CA HIS A 244 16.34 -17.18 -18.88
C HIS A 244 15.32 -16.68 -17.82
N ASP A 245 15.76 -15.84 -16.86
CA ASP A 245 14.84 -15.26 -15.89
C ASP A 245 13.95 -14.18 -16.54
N THR A 246 12.70 -14.09 -16.10
CA THR A 246 11.69 -13.16 -16.65
C THR A 246 12.13 -11.70 -16.58
N ASN A 247 12.99 -11.35 -15.60
CA ASN A 247 13.48 -9.99 -15.41
C ASN A 247 14.90 -9.76 -15.94
N ALA A 248 15.58 -10.79 -16.46
CA ALA A 248 16.99 -10.70 -16.91
C ALA A 248 17.18 -9.63 -17.97
N ASP A 249 16.28 -9.56 -18.96
CA ASP A 249 16.32 -8.56 -20.02
C ASP A 249 16.17 -7.13 -19.47
N THR A 250 15.26 -6.93 -18.52
CA THR A 250 15.06 -5.62 -17.88
C THR A 250 16.27 -5.18 -17.07
N HIS A 251 16.95 -6.10 -16.38
CA HIS A 251 18.16 -5.80 -15.62
C HIS A 251 19.30 -5.36 -16.53
N HIS A 252 19.53 -6.05 -17.65
CA HIS A 252 20.62 -5.71 -18.57
C HIS A 252 20.36 -4.39 -19.30
N LEU A 253 19.10 -4.12 -19.66
CA LEU A 253 18.70 -2.84 -20.23
C LEU A 253 18.88 -1.68 -19.23
N LEU A 254 18.56 -1.90 -17.95
CA LEU A 254 18.77 -0.90 -16.90
C LEU A 254 20.25 -0.64 -16.64
N SER A 255 21.09 -1.67 -16.67
CA SER A 255 22.54 -1.55 -16.57
C SER A 255 23.12 -0.75 -17.74
N LEU A 256 22.73 -1.08 -18.99
CA LEU A 256 23.12 -0.31 -20.16
C LEU A 256 22.70 1.17 -20.04
N ALA A 257 21.44 1.43 -19.65
CA ALA A 257 20.94 2.79 -19.49
C ALA A 257 21.67 3.56 -18.38
N HIS A 258 22.07 2.87 -17.30
CA HIS A 258 22.90 3.46 -16.25
C HIS A 258 24.24 3.94 -16.79
N GLU A 259 24.98 3.03 -17.44
CA GLU A 259 26.29 3.31 -18.01
C GLU A 259 26.23 4.39 -19.09
N TYR A 260 25.20 4.34 -19.94
CA TYR A 260 24.95 5.38 -20.94
C TYR A 260 24.74 6.75 -20.30
N THR A 261 23.98 6.80 -19.20
CA THR A 261 23.74 8.06 -18.46
C THR A 261 25.03 8.59 -17.84
N GLN A 262 25.84 7.70 -17.25
CA GLN A 262 27.15 8.11 -16.72
C GLN A 262 28.03 8.69 -17.82
N LEU A 263 28.15 8.00 -18.95
CA LEU A 263 28.94 8.44 -20.09
C LEU A 263 28.47 9.80 -20.64
N ALA A 264 27.17 9.95 -20.90
CA ALA A 264 26.59 11.19 -21.43
C ALA A 264 26.83 12.40 -20.50
N ASN A 265 26.75 12.20 -19.19
CA ASN A 265 27.04 13.24 -18.21
C ASN A 265 28.53 13.64 -18.22
N HIS A 266 29.45 12.67 -18.31
CA HIS A 266 30.88 12.96 -18.41
C HIS A 266 31.21 13.77 -19.65
N THR A 267 30.71 13.38 -20.83
CA THR A 267 30.93 14.12 -22.08
C THR A 267 30.39 15.55 -22.02
N THR A 268 29.27 15.78 -21.34
CA THR A 268 28.69 17.12 -21.16
C THR A 268 29.56 17.99 -20.25
N SER A 269 30.09 17.43 -19.15
CA SER A 269 30.95 18.17 -18.22
C SER A 269 32.30 18.60 -18.80
N THR A 270 32.86 17.82 -19.73
CA THR A 270 34.14 18.14 -20.39
C THR A 270 34.00 19.13 -21.54
N THR A 271 32.78 19.40 -22.04
CA THR A 271 32.52 20.36 -23.12
C THR A 271 32.03 21.73 -22.63
N THR A 272 31.67 21.87 -21.34
CA THR A 272 31.42 23.18 -20.71
C THR A 272 32.71 23.75 -20.12
N PRO A 273 33.24 24.88 -20.64
CA PRO A 273 34.41 25.57 -20.10
C PRO A 273 34.16 26.25 -18.75
#